data_AF-A0A1M6DWT6-F1
#
_entry.id   AF-A0A1M6DWT6-F1
#
_cell.length_a   1.000
_cell.length_b   1.000
_cell.length_c   1.000
_cell.angle_alpha   90.00
_cell.angle_beta   90.00
_cell.angle_gamma   90.00
#
_symmetry.space_group_name_H-M   'P 1'
#
loop_
_entity.id
_entity.type
_entity.pdbx_description
1 polymer ?
#
loop_
_entity_poly.entity_id
_entity_poly.type
_entity_poly.pdbx_seq_one_letter_code
_entity_poly.pdbx_strand_id
1 'polypeptide(L)'
;MKKIFLFVITIVATNLSSAQSKAGVKIGYIDMDYILENVPDYKEAATQLEQKAQKWKQDIEVKKNDISKLKEGLKNEKALLTKELIEEREGEIKFLEAELLDYQQKRFGPRGDLAIQKESIIKPVQDQVFNAVQDIAEAKQYDFIFDKSSDLTMLFSAKRFDISDQIVRVITRAEKREELSNKKRKALEEKQEKQDEIADNPGLAERQRLLDEKKALRNKVIEDRRNSAAQKKREYEEKRKKLLEERAGKKTGTTIDSTSSKQPVIDTQLENFNKVENKKIALDSIKKAREAARLKTIEDNKKAFEARKKALEEKKKKVQEEREAAAKKAKETKTN
;
A
#
# COMPACT_ATOMS: atom_id res chain seq x y z
N MET A 1 39.36 -9.33 -70.71
CA MET A 1 40.04 -9.09 -69.41
C MET A 1 39.84 -7.67 -68.87
N LYS A 2 40.03 -6.60 -69.65
CA LYS A 2 39.86 -5.21 -69.16
C LYS A 2 38.47 -4.88 -68.56
N LYS A 3 37.38 -5.43 -69.13
CA LYS A 3 36.00 -5.22 -68.63
C LYS A 3 35.72 -5.95 -67.30
N ILE A 4 36.33 -7.12 -67.09
CA ILE A 4 36.21 -7.89 -65.85
C ILE A 4 37.00 -7.20 -64.72
N PHE A 5 38.17 -6.68 -65.02
CA PHE A 5 38.97 -5.88 -64.09
C PHE A 5 38.23 -4.61 -63.65
N LEU A 6 37.57 -3.91 -64.58
CA LEU A 6 36.76 -2.73 -64.29
C LEU A 6 35.55 -3.08 -63.41
N PHE A 7 34.91 -4.22 -63.65
CA PHE A 7 33.78 -4.70 -62.84
C PHE A 7 34.21 -5.07 -61.40
N VAL A 8 35.36 -5.72 -61.23
CA VAL A 8 35.92 -6.06 -59.92
C VAL A 8 36.31 -4.79 -59.14
N ILE A 9 36.90 -3.79 -59.80
CA ILE A 9 37.20 -2.50 -59.17
C ILE A 9 35.93 -1.78 -58.72
N THR A 10 34.86 -1.78 -59.52
CA THR A 10 33.60 -1.16 -59.14
C THR A 10 32.95 -1.87 -57.95
N ILE A 11 33.02 -3.21 -57.88
CA ILE A 11 32.54 -3.98 -56.72
C ILE A 11 33.37 -3.68 -55.47
N VAL A 12 34.69 -3.60 -55.58
CA VAL A 12 35.55 -3.27 -54.43
C VAL A 12 35.32 -1.82 -53.96
N ALA A 13 35.13 -0.88 -54.89
CA ALA A 13 34.87 0.53 -54.58
C ALA A 13 33.50 0.74 -53.90
N THR A 14 32.45 0.01 -54.30
CA THR A 14 31.13 0.09 -53.64
C THR A 14 31.16 -0.51 -52.23
N ASN A 15 31.93 -1.58 -52.00
CA ASN A 15 32.08 -2.16 -50.66
C ASN A 15 32.90 -1.27 -49.71
N LEU A 16 33.90 -0.52 -50.21
CA LEU A 16 34.64 0.45 -49.38
C LEU A 16 33.78 1.65 -48.95
N SER A 17 32.77 2.01 -49.72
CA SER A 17 31.87 3.14 -49.41
C SER A 17 30.89 2.82 -48.28
N SER A 18 30.53 1.56 -48.10
CA SER A 18 29.65 1.10 -47.01
C SER A 18 30.38 0.98 -45.65
N ALA A 19 31.71 0.91 -45.64
CA ALA A 19 32.51 0.88 -44.41
C ALA A 19 32.68 2.26 -43.74
N GLN A 20 32.24 3.34 -44.41
CA GLN A 20 32.23 4.70 -43.85
C GLN A 20 30.90 5.08 -43.19
N SER A 21 30.16 4.12 -42.63
CA SER A 21 29.21 4.47 -41.58
C SER A 21 30.01 4.92 -40.37
N LYS A 22 30.40 6.21 -40.35
CA LYS A 22 30.87 6.86 -39.13
C LYS A 22 29.77 6.61 -38.11
N ALA A 23 30.03 5.70 -37.16
CA ALA A 23 29.24 5.63 -35.95
C ALA A 23 29.39 7.03 -35.33
N GLY A 24 28.42 7.90 -35.60
CA GLY A 24 28.41 9.23 -35.03
C GLY A 24 28.40 9.08 -33.52
N VAL A 25 29.18 9.91 -32.84
CA VAL A 25 29.25 9.93 -31.38
C VAL A 25 27.83 10.01 -30.84
N LYS A 26 27.42 9.00 -30.05
CA LYS A 26 26.11 8.97 -29.44
C LYS A 26 26.16 9.76 -28.14
N ILE A 27 25.52 10.91 -28.17
CA ILE A 27 25.44 11.84 -27.05
C ILE A 27 24.02 11.78 -26.47
N GLY A 28 23.93 11.57 -25.17
CA GLY A 28 22.72 11.73 -24.38
C GLY A 28 22.83 12.89 -23.40
N TYR A 29 21.71 13.34 -22.86
CA TYR A 29 21.71 14.22 -21.70
C TYR A 29 20.64 13.80 -20.68
N ILE A 30 20.88 14.20 -19.44
CA ILE A 30 19.98 14.01 -18.31
C ILE A 30 19.73 15.35 -17.64
N ASP A 31 18.61 15.45 -16.94
CA ASP A 31 18.28 16.58 -16.07
C ASP A 31 18.18 16.03 -14.64
N MET A 32 19.23 16.23 -13.85
CA MET A 32 19.30 15.68 -12.50
C MET A 32 18.21 16.24 -11.60
N ASP A 33 17.92 17.54 -11.70
CA ASP A 33 16.87 18.19 -10.91
C ASP A 33 15.50 17.56 -11.21
N TYR A 34 15.20 17.36 -12.50
CA TYR A 34 13.99 16.64 -12.91
C TYR A 34 13.96 15.21 -12.37
N ILE A 35 15.07 14.48 -12.44
CA ILE A 35 15.11 13.10 -11.94
C ILE A 35 14.84 13.07 -10.44
N LEU A 36 15.52 13.91 -9.66
CA LEU A 36 15.34 14.01 -8.21
C LEU A 36 13.87 14.31 -7.87
N GLU A 37 13.25 15.29 -8.52
CA GLU A 37 11.84 15.67 -8.24
C GLU A 37 10.84 14.55 -8.55
N ASN A 38 11.17 13.65 -9.48
CA ASN A 38 10.31 12.54 -9.87
C ASN A 38 10.60 11.23 -9.14
N VAL A 39 11.66 11.14 -8.33
CA VAL A 39 11.94 9.98 -7.48
C VAL A 39 11.11 10.08 -6.19
N PRO A 40 10.23 9.10 -5.90
CA PRO A 40 9.36 9.14 -4.72
C PRO A 40 10.13 9.29 -3.40
N ASP A 41 11.21 8.53 -3.23
CA ASP A 41 12.02 8.51 -2.01
C ASP A 41 12.63 9.90 -1.72
N TYR A 42 13.18 10.55 -2.75
CA TYR A 42 13.69 11.92 -2.65
C TYR A 42 12.57 12.89 -2.27
N LYS A 43 11.43 12.81 -2.96
CA LYS A 43 10.31 13.73 -2.73
C LYS A 43 9.78 13.65 -1.30
N GLU A 44 9.63 12.45 -0.77
CA GLU A 44 9.19 12.24 0.61
C GLU A 44 10.22 12.80 1.62
N ALA A 45 11.49 12.47 1.44
CA ALA A 45 12.56 12.94 2.31
C ALA A 45 12.75 14.47 2.24
N ALA A 46 12.66 15.06 1.04
CA ALA A 46 12.70 16.50 0.83
C ALA A 46 11.54 17.21 1.53
N THR A 47 10.32 16.67 1.42
CA THR A 47 9.14 17.19 2.12
C THR A 47 9.33 17.15 3.64
N GLN A 48 9.85 16.05 4.18
CA GLN A 48 10.14 15.93 5.61
C GLN A 48 11.22 16.92 6.06
N LEU A 49 12.27 17.12 5.25
CA LEU A 49 13.32 18.08 5.53
C LEU A 49 12.79 19.51 5.51
N GLU A 50 11.93 19.85 4.56
CA GLU A 50 11.28 21.16 4.48
C GLU A 50 10.43 21.43 5.73
N GLN A 51 9.65 20.45 6.18
CA GLN A 51 8.87 20.57 7.42
C GLN A 51 9.76 20.82 8.65
N LYS A 52 10.92 20.15 8.74
CA LYS A 52 11.89 20.40 9.81
C LYS A 52 12.48 21.80 9.71
N ALA A 53 12.84 22.24 8.50
CA ALA A 53 13.37 23.58 8.26
C ALA A 53 12.35 24.67 8.64
N GLN A 54 11.06 24.47 8.33
CA GLN A 54 9.98 25.37 8.74
C GLN A 54 9.86 25.45 10.26
N LYS A 55 9.93 24.30 10.97
CA LYS A 55 9.93 24.30 12.44
C LYS A 55 11.10 25.07 13.02
N TRP A 56 12.32 24.86 12.51
CA TRP A 56 13.48 25.62 12.98
C TRP A 56 13.37 27.11 12.71
N LYS A 57 12.78 27.53 11.58
CA LYS A 57 12.48 28.94 11.30
C LYS A 57 11.51 29.50 12.33
N GLN A 58 10.44 28.77 12.64
CA GLN A 58 9.47 29.19 13.66
C GLN A 58 10.12 29.30 15.05
N ASP A 59 10.97 28.36 15.43
CA ASP A 59 11.71 28.41 16.70
C ASP A 59 12.64 29.64 16.77
N ILE A 60 13.31 29.97 15.67
CA ILE A 60 14.16 31.17 15.55
C ILE A 60 13.31 32.43 15.70
N GLU A 61 12.14 32.50 15.05
CA GLU A 61 11.24 33.64 15.15
C GLU A 61 10.71 33.84 16.58
N VAL A 62 10.35 32.75 17.27
CA VAL A 62 9.92 32.80 18.67
C VAL A 62 11.04 33.34 19.56
N LYS A 63 12.24 32.74 19.50
CA LYS A 63 13.40 33.21 20.27
C LYS A 63 13.75 34.66 19.97
N LYS A 64 13.70 35.07 18.70
CA LYS A 64 13.95 36.46 18.28
C LYS A 64 12.93 37.43 18.88
N ASN A 65 11.64 37.05 18.89
CA ASN A 65 10.58 37.87 19.46
C ASN A 65 10.73 37.97 20.99
N ASP A 66 11.12 36.90 21.67
CA ASP A 66 11.35 36.90 23.11
C ASP A 66 12.54 37.80 23.49
N ILE A 67 13.65 37.71 22.76
CA ILE A 67 14.80 38.63 22.91
C ILE A 67 14.37 40.09 22.67
N SER A 68 13.51 40.33 21.67
CA SER A 68 13.02 41.69 21.37
C SER A 68 12.16 42.24 22.51
N LYS A 69 11.28 41.42 23.10
CA LYS A 69 10.49 41.79 24.29
C LYS A 69 11.37 42.09 25.49
N LEU A 70 12.41 41.28 25.74
CA LEU A 70 13.36 41.51 26.84
C LEU A 70 14.11 42.83 26.66
N LYS A 71 14.53 43.15 25.44
CA LYS A 71 15.15 44.44 25.10
C LYS A 71 14.23 45.62 25.31
N GLU A 72 12.97 45.51 24.87
CA GLU A 72 11.97 46.57 25.06
C GLU A 72 11.62 46.75 26.55
N GLY A 73 11.46 45.65 27.28
CA GLY A 73 11.24 45.65 28.73
C GLY A 73 12.38 46.34 29.47
N LEU A 74 13.63 45.96 29.17
CA LEU A 74 14.80 46.62 29.74
C LEU A 74 14.84 48.11 29.41
N LYS A 75 14.52 48.51 28.17
CA LYS A 75 14.49 49.92 27.77
C LYS A 75 13.45 50.73 28.57
N ASN A 76 12.27 50.17 28.81
CA ASN A 76 11.19 50.83 29.54
C ASN A 76 11.47 50.89 31.06
N GLU A 77 12.05 49.83 31.61
CA GLU A 77 12.36 49.72 33.04
C GLU A 77 13.70 50.36 33.42
N LYS A 78 14.57 50.71 32.44
CA LYS A 78 15.95 51.17 32.69
C LYS A 78 16.07 52.30 33.70
N ALA A 79 15.10 53.23 33.72
CA ALA A 79 15.09 54.36 34.65
C ALA A 79 14.78 53.98 36.11
N LEU A 80 14.20 52.79 36.33
CA LEU A 80 13.78 52.27 37.63
C LEU A 80 14.74 51.22 38.21
N LEU A 81 15.74 50.77 37.43
CA LEU A 81 16.66 49.70 37.79
C LEU A 81 18.00 50.26 38.30
N THR A 82 18.68 49.49 39.16
CA THR A 82 20.05 49.78 39.57
C THR A 82 21.03 49.46 38.43
N LYS A 83 22.23 50.06 38.46
CA LYS A 83 23.25 49.85 37.43
C LYS A 83 23.68 48.39 37.30
N GLU A 84 23.82 47.67 38.43
CA GLU A 84 24.17 46.24 38.44
C GLU A 84 23.08 45.38 37.76
N LEU A 85 21.81 45.65 38.07
CA LEU A 85 20.70 44.89 37.51
C LEU A 85 20.52 45.16 35.99
N ILE A 86 20.84 46.36 35.54
CA ILE A 86 20.90 46.69 34.10
C ILE A 86 22.00 45.86 33.42
N GLU A 87 23.20 45.81 34.01
CA GLU A 87 24.34 45.08 33.44
C GLU A 87 24.07 43.57 33.37
N GLU A 88 23.43 43.00 34.40
CA GLU A 88 22.99 41.60 34.41
C GLU A 88 21.98 41.31 33.28
N ARG A 89 20.93 42.13 33.15
CA ARG A 89 19.92 41.98 32.08
C ARG A 89 20.51 42.18 30.68
N GLU A 90 21.42 43.14 30.50
CA GLU A 90 22.13 43.34 29.24
C GLU A 90 23.03 42.14 28.91
N GLY A 91 23.66 41.53 29.91
CA GLY A 91 24.42 40.29 29.78
C GLY A 91 23.55 39.11 29.35
N GLU A 92 22.39 38.93 29.99
CA GLU A 92 21.42 37.88 29.64
C GLU A 92 20.93 38.04 28.19
N ILE A 93 20.55 39.26 27.78
CA ILE A 93 20.11 39.54 26.41
C ILE A 93 21.23 39.19 25.42
N LYS A 94 22.48 39.62 25.67
CA LYS A 94 23.62 39.30 24.80
C LYS A 94 23.88 37.80 24.72
N PHE A 95 23.73 37.09 25.83
CA PHE A 95 23.86 35.63 25.86
C PHE A 95 22.80 34.96 24.98
N LEU A 96 21.53 35.36 25.12
CA LEU A 96 20.42 34.84 24.30
C LEU A 96 20.59 35.18 22.81
N GLU A 97 21.12 36.35 22.48
CA GLU A 97 21.46 36.73 21.10
C GLU A 97 22.56 35.84 20.51
N ALA A 98 23.61 35.57 21.29
CA ALA A 98 24.68 34.68 20.88
C ALA A 98 24.16 33.24 20.69
N GLU A 99 23.31 32.75 21.60
CA GLU A 99 22.65 31.45 21.48
C GLU A 99 21.77 31.37 20.23
N LEU A 100 21.00 32.43 19.93
CA LEU A 100 20.18 32.48 18.72
C LEU A 100 21.03 32.42 17.45
N LEU A 101 22.16 33.15 17.43
CA LEU A 101 23.09 33.16 16.30
C LEU A 101 23.73 31.78 16.11
N ASP A 102 24.22 31.15 17.18
CA ASP A 102 24.77 29.79 17.14
C ASP A 102 23.73 28.78 16.67
N TYR A 103 22.49 28.88 17.18
CA TYR A 103 21.39 28.03 16.73
C TYR A 103 21.12 28.21 15.23
N GLN A 104 21.06 29.45 14.74
CA GLN A 104 20.86 29.73 13.32
C GLN A 104 22.02 29.18 12.47
N GLN A 105 23.27 29.36 12.89
CA GLN A 105 24.44 28.85 12.18
C GLN A 105 24.48 27.32 12.19
N LYS A 106 24.13 26.69 13.31
CA LYS A 106 24.05 25.23 13.44
C LYS A 106 22.98 24.61 12.56
N ARG A 107 21.81 25.27 12.41
CA ARG A 107 20.73 24.76 11.56
C ARG A 107 20.89 25.13 10.08
N PHE A 108 21.20 26.38 9.77
CA PHE A 108 21.15 26.96 8.42
C PHE A 108 22.51 27.41 7.87
N GLY A 109 23.60 27.25 8.62
CA GLY A 109 24.93 27.57 8.13
C GLY A 109 25.37 26.67 6.96
N PRO A 110 26.49 26.99 6.28
CA PRO A 110 26.99 26.22 5.13
C PRO A 110 27.29 24.75 5.44
N ARG A 111 27.62 24.44 6.71
CA ARG A 111 27.79 23.09 7.25
C ARG A 111 26.77 22.78 8.34
N GLY A 112 25.64 23.47 8.33
CA GLY A 112 24.57 23.26 9.28
C GLY A 112 23.78 21.98 9.00
N ASP A 113 22.92 21.62 9.93
CA ASP A 113 22.11 20.41 9.87
C ASP A 113 21.26 20.31 8.61
N LEU A 114 20.75 21.44 8.11
CA LEU A 114 19.96 21.48 6.87
C LEU A 114 20.81 21.07 5.65
N ALA A 115 22.02 21.62 5.53
CA ALA A 115 22.92 21.34 4.42
C ALA A 115 23.38 19.87 4.45
N ILE A 116 23.78 19.38 5.63
CA ILE A 116 24.20 17.99 5.82
C ILE A 116 23.05 17.03 5.51
N GLN A 117 21.84 17.30 6.01
CA GLN A 117 20.67 16.45 5.72
C GLN A 117 20.31 16.48 4.24
N LYS A 118 20.35 17.66 3.60
CA LYS A 118 20.11 17.79 2.16
C LYS A 118 21.11 16.94 1.36
N GLU A 119 22.41 17.02 1.67
CA GLU A 119 23.43 16.18 1.03
C GLU A 119 23.18 14.68 1.28
N SER A 120 22.84 14.29 2.51
CA SER A 120 22.59 12.89 2.86
C SER A 120 21.41 12.25 2.14
N ILE A 121 20.40 13.05 1.75
CA ILE A 121 19.22 12.60 1.01
C ILE A 121 19.51 12.60 -0.50
N ILE A 122 20.27 13.57 -0.99
CA ILE A 122 20.61 13.69 -2.42
C ILE A 122 21.59 12.60 -2.85
N LYS A 123 22.64 12.32 -2.06
CA LYS A 123 23.72 11.40 -2.48
C LYS A 123 23.25 10.00 -2.86
N PRO A 124 22.42 9.30 -2.07
CA PRO A 124 21.98 7.94 -2.44
C PRO A 124 21.24 7.91 -3.78
N VAL A 125 20.44 8.94 -4.06
CA VAL A 125 19.70 9.04 -5.32
C VAL A 125 20.65 9.39 -6.47
N GLN A 126 21.64 10.26 -6.25
CA GLN A 126 22.69 10.51 -7.25
C GLN A 126 23.47 9.23 -7.60
N ASP A 127 23.82 8.41 -6.60
CA ASP A 127 24.50 7.14 -6.82
C ASP A 127 23.64 6.16 -7.62
N GLN A 128 22.33 6.08 -7.32
CA GLN A 128 21.38 5.29 -8.10
C GLN A 128 21.24 5.79 -9.53
N VAL A 129 21.19 7.11 -9.74
CA VAL A 129 21.16 7.74 -11.06
C VAL A 129 22.43 7.40 -11.82
N PHE A 130 23.59 7.52 -11.19
CA PHE A 130 24.87 7.22 -11.81
C PHE A 130 24.93 5.76 -12.29
N ASN A 131 24.51 4.80 -11.46
CA ASN A 131 24.46 3.39 -11.86
C ASN A 131 23.46 3.16 -13.00
N ALA A 132 22.26 3.75 -12.93
CA ALA A 132 21.27 3.63 -14.00
C ALA A 132 21.75 4.26 -15.33
N VAL A 133 22.50 5.37 -15.24
CA VAL A 133 23.13 6.02 -16.39
C VAL A 133 24.16 5.09 -17.02
N GLN A 134 25.01 4.43 -16.22
CA GLN A 134 25.98 3.44 -16.73
C GLN A 134 25.29 2.29 -17.46
N ASP A 135 24.28 1.67 -16.83
CA ASP A 135 23.52 0.57 -17.43
C ASP A 135 22.90 0.96 -18.78
N ILE A 136 22.32 2.17 -18.86
CA ILE A 136 21.70 2.68 -20.08
C ILE A 136 22.77 3.05 -21.12
N ALA A 137 23.90 3.62 -20.68
CA ALA A 137 25.01 3.99 -21.54
C ALA A 137 25.56 2.75 -22.25
N GLU A 138 25.80 1.67 -21.52
CA GLU A 138 26.27 0.40 -22.07
C GLU A 138 25.22 -0.24 -22.98
N ALA A 139 23.97 -0.34 -22.52
CA ALA A 139 22.90 -0.99 -23.29
C ALA A 139 22.60 -0.30 -24.62
N LYS A 140 22.73 1.04 -24.68
CA LYS A 140 22.46 1.84 -25.88
C LYS A 140 23.70 2.30 -26.63
N GLN A 141 24.88 1.98 -26.10
CA GLN A 141 26.18 2.36 -26.62
C GLN A 141 26.30 3.89 -26.76
N TYR A 142 25.99 4.61 -25.69
CA TYR A 142 26.26 6.05 -25.60
C TYR A 142 27.73 6.28 -25.29
N ASP A 143 28.35 7.23 -25.99
CA ASP A 143 29.74 7.61 -25.75
C ASP A 143 29.84 8.71 -24.68
N PHE A 144 28.86 9.61 -24.62
CA PHE A 144 28.80 10.70 -23.65
C PHE A 144 27.38 10.93 -23.15
N ILE A 145 27.25 11.19 -21.86
CA ILE A 145 26.00 11.61 -21.22
C ILE A 145 26.30 12.86 -20.40
N PHE A 146 25.60 13.95 -20.70
CA PHE A 146 25.77 15.22 -20.02
C PHE A 146 24.64 15.48 -19.04
N ASP A 147 24.96 16.04 -17.88
CA ASP A 147 23.96 16.57 -16.96
C ASP A 147 23.65 18.02 -17.28
N LYS A 148 22.41 18.32 -17.62
CA LYS A 148 21.90 19.66 -17.91
C LYS A 148 21.78 20.51 -16.65
N SER A 149 21.66 19.90 -15.47
CA SER A 149 21.62 20.60 -14.18
C SER A 149 23.01 21.04 -13.72
N SER A 150 24.08 20.65 -14.42
CA SER A 150 25.44 21.09 -14.14
C SER A 150 25.74 22.47 -14.73
N ASP A 151 26.90 23.05 -14.40
CA ASP A 151 27.37 24.34 -14.91
C ASP A 151 27.58 24.41 -16.44
N LEU A 152 27.39 23.30 -17.16
CA LEU A 152 27.48 23.28 -18.62
C LEU A 152 26.24 23.94 -19.24
N THR A 153 26.43 25.15 -19.77
CA THR A 153 25.33 25.89 -20.44
C THR A 153 24.95 25.23 -21.77
N MET A 154 23.83 24.50 -21.77
CA MET A 154 23.24 23.90 -22.97
C MET A 154 22.18 24.84 -23.55
N LEU A 155 22.48 25.47 -24.70
CA LEU A 155 21.56 26.42 -25.33
C LEU A 155 20.35 25.74 -25.99
N PHE A 156 20.56 24.57 -26.59
CA PHE A 156 19.51 23.80 -27.25
C PHE A 156 19.89 22.32 -27.32
N SER A 157 18.92 21.45 -27.05
CA SER A 157 19.02 20.03 -27.31
C SER A 157 17.69 19.49 -27.83
N ALA A 158 17.76 18.52 -28.74
CA ALA A 158 16.57 17.83 -29.20
C ALA A 158 16.15 16.80 -28.13
N LYS A 159 14.85 16.79 -27.79
CA LYS A 159 14.26 15.87 -26.78
C LYS A 159 14.58 14.39 -27.00
N ARG A 160 14.90 13.98 -28.24
CA ARG A 160 15.32 12.61 -28.57
C ARG A 160 16.61 12.16 -27.86
N PHE A 161 17.45 13.09 -27.42
CA PHE A 161 18.69 12.81 -26.69
C PHE A 161 18.48 12.81 -25.17
N ASP A 162 17.28 13.15 -24.70
CA ASP A 162 16.91 13.11 -23.29
C ASP A 162 16.68 11.66 -22.85
N ILE A 163 17.41 11.23 -21.82
CA ILE A 163 17.23 9.92 -21.20
C ILE A 163 16.70 10.01 -19.77
N SER A 164 16.34 11.21 -19.28
CA SER A 164 15.88 11.44 -17.90
C SER A 164 14.66 10.59 -17.54
N ASP A 165 13.63 10.58 -18.40
CA ASP A 165 12.42 9.73 -18.23
C ASP A 165 12.75 8.24 -18.14
N GLN A 166 13.81 7.80 -18.85
CA GLN A 166 14.22 6.41 -18.83
C GLN A 166 14.88 6.06 -17.50
N ILE A 167 15.73 6.94 -17.00
CA ILE A 167 16.41 6.79 -15.71
C ILE A 167 15.40 6.78 -14.57
N VAL A 168 14.48 7.74 -14.52
CA VAL A 168 13.40 7.78 -13.51
C VAL A 168 12.65 6.44 -13.49
N ARG A 169 12.28 5.92 -14.67
CA ARG A 169 11.60 4.62 -14.76
C ARG A 169 12.44 3.45 -14.27
N VAL A 170 13.75 3.45 -14.50
CA VAL A 170 14.65 2.39 -14.03
C VAL A 170 14.75 2.44 -12.51
N ILE A 171 14.99 3.62 -11.93
CA ILE A 171 15.11 3.82 -10.49
C ILE A 171 13.81 3.44 -9.77
N THR A 172 12.67 4.00 -10.19
CA THR A 172 11.37 3.69 -9.57
C THR A 172 10.99 2.21 -9.69
N ARG A 173 11.43 1.51 -10.75
CA ARG A 173 11.22 0.06 -10.87
C ARG A 173 12.14 -0.73 -9.95
N ALA A 174 13.39 -0.30 -9.80
CA ALA A 174 14.35 -0.91 -8.89
C ALA A 174 13.88 -0.77 -7.44
N GLU A 175 13.49 0.44 -7.02
CA GLU A 175 12.92 0.75 -5.69
C GLU A 175 11.72 -0.15 -5.39
N LYS A 176 10.71 -0.17 -6.27
CA LYS A 176 9.54 -1.04 -6.10
C LYS A 176 9.95 -2.50 -5.98
N ARG A 177 10.88 -2.98 -6.82
CA ARG A 177 11.34 -4.38 -6.74
C ARG A 177 11.99 -4.68 -5.38
N GLU A 178 12.78 -3.76 -4.84
CA GLU A 178 13.41 -3.87 -3.53
C GLU A 178 12.38 -3.86 -2.40
N GLU A 179 11.42 -2.94 -2.42
CA GLU A 179 10.30 -2.90 -1.46
C GLU A 179 9.53 -4.22 -1.44
N LEU A 180 9.19 -4.73 -2.62
CA LEU A 180 8.47 -5.99 -2.78
C LEU A 180 9.32 -7.18 -2.30
N SER A 181 10.63 -7.17 -2.55
CA SER A 181 11.57 -8.19 -2.05
C SER A 181 11.64 -8.17 -0.52
N ASN A 182 11.83 -6.99 0.07
CA ASN A 182 11.88 -6.79 1.51
C ASN A 182 10.57 -7.22 2.20
N LYS A 183 9.42 -6.89 1.60
CA LYS A 183 8.11 -7.32 2.08
C LYS A 183 7.95 -8.84 2.02
N LYS A 184 8.40 -9.49 0.95
CA LYS A 184 8.39 -10.95 0.82
C LYS A 184 9.30 -11.61 1.85
N ARG A 185 10.49 -11.05 2.08
CA ARG A 185 11.45 -11.53 3.10
C ARG A 185 10.84 -11.48 4.49
N LYS A 186 10.30 -10.33 4.91
CA LYS A 186 9.60 -10.18 6.19
C LYS A 186 8.44 -11.16 6.34
N ALA A 187 7.65 -11.35 5.28
CA ALA A 187 6.55 -12.32 5.31
C ALA A 187 7.01 -13.79 5.38
N LEU A 188 8.25 -14.09 4.95
CA LEU A 188 8.85 -15.41 5.08
C LEU A 188 9.37 -15.64 6.50
N GLU A 189 10.06 -14.64 7.06
CA GLU A 189 10.54 -14.62 8.46
C GLU A 189 9.36 -14.80 9.42
N GLU A 190 8.29 -14.03 9.27
CA GLU A 190 7.09 -14.13 10.11
C GLU A 190 6.39 -15.51 9.98
N LYS A 191 6.51 -16.17 8.82
CA LYS A 191 6.00 -17.53 8.63
C LYS A 191 6.89 -18.58 9.28
N GLN A 192 8.19 -18.37 9.32
CA GLN A 192 9.14 -19.25 10.01
C GLN A 192 8.97 -19.10 11.51
N GLU A 193 8.93 -17.88 12.04
CA GLU A 193 8.66 -17.62 13.46
C GLU A 193 7.36 -18.27 13.93
N LYS A 194 6.27 -18.15 13.17
CA LYS A 194 5.01 -18.84 13.49
C LYS A 194 5.13 -20.36 13.45
N GLN A 195 5.97 -20.92 12.58
CA GLN A 195 6.19 -22.37 12.52
C GLN A 195 7.05 -22.83 13.70
N ASP A 196 8.07 -22.06 14.09
CA ASP A 196 8.94 -22.34 15.22
C ASP A 196 8.17 -22.20 16.54
N GLU A 197 7.32 -21.19 16.70
CA GLU A 197 6.39 -21.05 17.84
C GLU A 197 5.41 -22.23 17.97
N ILE A 198 5.00 -22.81 16.83
CA ILE A 198 4.14 -24.01 16.81
C ILE A 198 4.94 -25.28 17.14
N ALA A 199 6.21 -25.35 16.73
CA ALA A 199 7.09 -26.49 17.01
C ALA A 199 7.51 -26.53 18.50
N ASP A 200 7.77 -25.38 19.11
CA ASP A 200 8.17 -25.25 20.51
C ASP A 200 7.00 -25.47 21.51
N ASN A 201 5.75 -25.48 21.04
CA ASN A 201 4.57 -25.67 21.87
C ASN A 201 3.64 -26.79 21.33
N PRO A 202 3.81 -28.06 21.77
CA PRO A 202 3.13 -29.22 21.20
C PRO A 202 1.58 -29.16 21.27
N GLY A 203 1.02 -28.44 22.26
CA GLY A 203 -0.43 -28.28 22.40
C GLY A 203 -1.07 -27.32 21.38
N LEU A 204 -0.27 -26.46 20.72
CA LEU A 204 -0.73 -25.49 19.73
C LEU A 204 -0.76 -26.11 18.33
N ALA A 205 0.21 -26.96 18.01
CA ALA A 205 0.28 -27.73 16.77
C ALA A 205 -0.92 -28.68 16.60
N GLU A 206 -1.27 -29.42 17.65
CA GLU A 206 -2.40 -30.36 17.63
C GLU A 206 -3.74 -29.62 17.45
N ARG A 207 -3.90 -28.48 18.13
CA ARG A 207 -5.08 -27.62 17.99
C ARG A 207 -5.20 -27.03 16.57
N GLN A 208 -4.09 -26.63 15.96
CA GLN A 208 -4.09 -26.08 14.59
C GLN A 208 -4.47 -27.15 13.57
N ARG A 209 -3.94 -28.37 13.70
CA ARG A 209 -4.30 -29.52 12.85
C ARG A 209 -5.79 -29.86 12.94
N LEU A 210 -6.35 -29.91 14.15
CA LEU A 210 -7.78 -30.14 14.35
C LEU A 210 -8.66 -29.03 13.74
N LEU A 211 -8.20 -27.76 13.78
CA LEU A 211 -8.91 -26.65 13.16
C LEU A 211 -8.89 -26.72 11.64
N ASP A 212 -7.75 -27.08 11.05
CA ASP A 212 -7.60 -27.17 9.60
C ASP A 212 -8.32 -28.40 9.04
N GLU A 213 -8.32 -29.52 9.75
CA GLU A 213 -9.15 -30.69 9.43
C GLU A 213 -10.64 -30.33 9.49
N LYS A 214 -11.09 -29.63 10.54
CA LYS A 214 -12.48 -29.18 10.66
C LYS A 214 -12.88 -28.19 9.55
N LYS A 215 -11.97 -27.32 9.10
CA LYS A 215 -12.20 -26.43 7.96
C LYS A 215 -12.27 -27.21 6.65
N ALA A 216 -11.38 -28.17 6.43
CA ALA A 216 -11.39 -29.02 5.25
C ALA A 216 -12.69 -29.84 5.16
N LEU A 217 -13.13 -30.42 6.28
CA LEU A 217 -14.42 -31.12 6.38
C LEU A 217 -15.60 -30.18 6.09
N ARG A 218 -15.59 -28.97 6.65
CA ARG A 218 -16.63 -27.97 6.38
C ARG A 218 -16.67 -27.58 4.90
N ASN A 219 -15.52 -27.38 4.27
CA ASN A 219 -15.42 -27.02 2.86
C ASN A 219 -15.94 -28.16 1.97
N LYS A 220 -15.56 -29.41 2.27
CA LYS A 220 -16.05 -30.60 1.58
C LYS A 220 -17.58 -30.73 1.68
N VAL A 221 -18.16 -30.51 2.85
CA VAL A 221 -19.62 -30.52 3.05
C VAL A 221 -20.31 -29.41 2.22
N ILE A 222 -19.69 -28.24 2.10
CA ILE A 222 -20.21 -27.14 1.29
C ILE A 222 -20.15 -27.49 -0.21
N GLU A 223 -19.04 -28.07 -0.66
CA GLU A 223 -18.89 -28.54 -2.05
C GLU A 223 -19.88 -29.65 -2.39
N ASP A 224 -20.04 -30.65 -1.51
CA ASP A 224 -21.01 -31.74 -1.69
C ASP A 224 -22.45 -31.20 -1.73
N ARG A 225 -22.77 -30.21 -0.89
CA ARG A 225 -24.07 -29.51 -0.94
C ARG A 225 -24.24 -28.72 -2.24
N ARG A 226 -23.19 -28.10 -2.76
CA ARG A 226 -23.22 -27.36 -4.03
C ARG A 226 -23.39 -28.30 -5.22
N ASN A 227 -22.69 -29.43 -5.23
CA ASN A 227 -22.74 -30.44 -6.27
C ASN A 227 -24.11 -31.15 -6.30
N SER A 228 -24.64 -31.53 -5.14
CA SER A 228 -25.98 -32.11 -5.02
C SER A 228 -27.08 -31.13 -5.42
N ALA A 229 -26.96 -29.84 -5.08
CA ALA A 229 -27.90 -28.82 -5.56
C ALA A 229 -27.81 -28.62 -7.09
N ALA A 230 -26.60 -28.65 -7.66
CA ALA A 230 -26.39 -28.56 -9.10
C ALA A 230 -26.96 -29.77 -9.85
N GLN A 231 -26.81 -30.98 -9.33
CA GLN A 231 -27.42 -32.20 -9.89
C GLN A 231 -28.95 -32.13 -9.87
N LYS A 232 -29.56 -31.76 -8.72
CA LYS A 232 -31.01 -31.58 -8.63
C LYS A 232 -31.55 -30.54 -9.62
N LYS A 233 -30.79 -29.47 -9.87
CA LYS A 233 -31.15 -28.45 -10.86
C LYS A 233 -31.12 -29.01 -12.30
N ARG A 234 -30.08 -29.77 -12.66
CA ARG A 234 -29.97 -30.43 -13.97
C ARG A 234 -31.09 -31.44 -14.20
N GLU A 235 -31.39 -32.28 -13.21
CA GLU A 235 -32.48 -33.24 -13.28
C GLU A 235 -33.85 -32.56 -13.44
N TYR A 236 -34.07 -31.41 -12.78
CA TYR A 236 -35.28 -30.62 -12.94
C TYR A 236 -35.41 -30.01 -14.34
N GLU A 237 -34.30 -29.49 -14.88
CA GLU A 237 -34.23 -28.93 -16.23
C GLU A 237 -34.51 -29.99 -17.30
N GLU A 238 -33.96 -31.20 -17.15
CA GLU A 238 -34.23 -32.34 -18.03
C GLU A 238 -35.69 -32.80 -17.96
N LYS A 239 -36.26 -32.90 -16.75
CA LYS A 239 -37.69 -33.22 -16.56
C LYS A 239 -38.59 -32.18 -17.21
N ARG A 240 -38.25 -30.88 -17.08
CA ARG A 240 -38.98 -29.78 -17.70
C ARG A 240 -38.91 -29.85 -19.23
N LYS A 241 -37.74 -30.18 -19.79
CA LYS A 241 -37.54 -30.32 -21.24
C LYS A 241 -38.39 -31.47 -21.81
N LYS A 242 -38.37 -32.64 -21.16
CA LYS A 242 -39.20 -33.79 -21.55
C LYS A 242 -40.70 -33.46 -21.52
N LEU A 243 -41.16 -32.72 -20.51
CA LEU A 243 -42.57 -32.32 -20.39
C LEU A 243 -42.99 -31.29 -21.45
N LEU A 244 -42.07 -30.41 -21.88
CA LEU A 244 -42.32 -29.49 -22.99
C LEU A 244 -42.36 -30.21 -24.34
N GLU A 245 -41.51 -31.22 -24.55
CA GLU A 245 -41.53 -32.08 -25.74
C GLU A 245 -42.81 -32.93 -25.82
N GLU A 246 -43.26 -33.50 -24.70
CA GLU A 246 -44.54 -34.23 -24.64
C GLU A 246 -45.75 -33.32 -24.92
N ARG A 247 -45.73 -32.08 -24.41
CA ARG A 247 -46.77 -31.07 -24.69
C ARG A 247 -46.74 -30.58 -26.14
N ALA A 248 -45.57 -30.52 -26.77
CA ALA A 248 -45.43 -30.18 -28.19
C ALA A 248 -45.96 -31.33 -29.08
N GLY A 249 -45.69 -32.59 -28.72
CA GLY A 249 -46.23 -33.76 -29.43
C GLY A 249 -47.75 -33.90 -29.35
N LYS A 250 -48.40 -33.31 -28.34
CA LYS A 250 -49.86 -33.29 -28.19
C LYS A 250 -50.57 -32.14 -28.92
N LYS A 251 -49.86 -31.27 -29.65
CA LYS A 251 -50.43 -30.08 -30.33
C LYS A 251 -50.61 -30.18 -31.85
N THR A 252 -50.44 -31.35 -32.45
CA THR A 252 -50.77 -31.60 -33.87
C THR A 252 -51.99 -32.52 -33.96
N GLY A 253 -53.19 -31.94 -34.02
CA GLY A 253 -54.44 -32.68 -34.19
C GLY A 253 -55.71 -31.82 -34.12
N THR A 254 -56.18 -31.45 -35.33
CA THR A 254 -57.59 -31.18 -35.72
C THR A 254 -58.19 -29.77 -35.56
N THR A 255 -58.79 -29.35 -36.69
CA THR A 255 -59.52 -28.13 -37.03
C THR A 255 -61.06 -28.33 -37.09
N ILE A 256 -61.83 -27.23 -36.95
CA ILE A 256 -63.11 -26.83 -37.64
C ILE A 256 -64.35 -26.47 -36.74
N ASP A 257 -64.75 -25.19 -36.89
CA ASP A 257 -66.04 -24.42 -36.91
C ASP A 257 -67.12 -24.28 -35.79
N SER A 258 -67.38 -22.99 -35.46
CA SER A 258 -68.62 -22.13 -35.47
C SER A 258 -69.98 -22.71 -34.96
N THR A 259 -70.91 -22.09 -34.19
CA THR A 259 -71.34 -20.69 -33.89
C THR A 259 -72.35 -20.66 -32.70
N SER A 260 -72.39 -19.54 -31.92
CA SER A 260 -73.51 -18.94 -31.13
C SER A 260 -74.20 -19.64 -29.92
N SER A 261 -74.04 -19.08 -28.70
CA SER A 261 -75.04 -18.21 -28.04
C SER A 261 -74.92 -18.14 -26.49
N LYS A 262 -75.06 -16.91 -25.96
CA LYS A 262 -75.55 -16.44 -24.64
C LYS A 262 -74.89 -16.91 -23.30
N GLN A 263 -74.46 -15.89 -22.54
CA GLN A 263 -74.18 -15.81 -21.09
C GLN A 263 -75.38 -16.24 -20.19
N PRO A 264 -75.20 -16.57 -18.88
CA PRO A 264 -74.47 -15.74 -17.90
C PRO A 264 -73.57 -16.43 -16.85
N VAL A 265 -72.82 -15.56 -16.19
CA VAL A 265 -71.91 -15.67 -15.05
C VAL A 265 -72.63 -16.11 -13.78
N ILE A 266 -72.00 -16.94 -12.93
CA ILE A 266 -71.83 -16.80 -11.46
C ILE A 266 -71.04 -18.03 -10.96
N ASP A 267 -70.11 -17.78 -10.02
CA ASP A 267 -69.47 -18.71 -9.07
C ASP A 267 -67.96 -18.96 -9.21
N THR A 268 -67.16 -17.89 -9.16
CA THR A 268 -65.68 -17.98 -9.05
C THR A 268 -65.10 -17.08 -7.97
N GLN A 269 -65.86 -16.81 -6.90
CA GLN A 269 -65.41 -15.97 -5.79
C GLN A 269 -65.17 -16.71 -4.47
N LEU A 270 -65.64 -17.96 -4.27
CA LEU A 270 -65.39 -18.71 -3.03
C LEU A 270 -64.09 -19.55 -3.01
N GLU A 271 -63.61 -20.06 -4.15
CA GLU A 271 -62.37 -20.88 -4.15
C GLU A 271 -61.07 -20.06 -3.96
N ASN A 272 -61.08 -18.78 -4.34
CA ASN A 272 -59.88 -17.95 -4.29
C ASN A 272 -59.59 -17.35 -2.90
N PHE A 273 -60.58 -17.25 -2.00
CA PHE A 273 -60.34 -16.79 -0.62
C PHE A 273 -59.64 -17.85 0.24
N ASN A 274 -60.05 -19.12 0.17
CA ASN A 274 -59.46 -20.21 0.96
C ASN A 274 -58.01 -20.57 0.59
N LYS A 275 -57.57 -20.24 -0.64
CA LYS A 275 -56.19 -20.49 -1.11
C LYS A 275 -55.21 -19.39 -0.69
N VAL A 276 -55.68 -18.15 -0.52
CA VAL A 276 -54.84 -17.01 -0.09
C VAL A 276 -54.59 -17.05 1.42
N GLU A 277 -55.59 -17.46 2.21
CA GLU A 277 -55.50 -17.53 3.67
C GLU A 277 -54.56 -18.66 4.15
N ASN A 278 -54.69 -19.86 3.58
CA ASN A 278 -53.78 -20.99 3.85
C ASN A 278 -52.32 -20.71 3.48
N LYS A 279 -52.07 -19.91 2.44
CA LYS A 279 -50.72 -19.54 2.01
C LYS A 279 -50.09 -18.46 2.90
N LYS A 280 -50.91 -17.59 3.51
CA LYS A 280 -50.48 -16.60 4.51
C LYS A 280 -50.12 -17.27 5.85
N ILE A 281 -50.94 -18.21 6.31
CA ILE A 281 -50.72 -18.97 7.55
C ILE A 281 -49.43 -19.81 7.47
N ALA A 282 -49.15 -20.43 6.32
CA ALA A 282 -47.91 -21.19 6.10
C ALA A 282 -46.65 -20.31 6.02
N LEU A 283 -46.76 -19.06 5.55
CA LEU A 283 -45.62 -18.15 5.46
C LEU A 283 -45.24 -17.55 6.83
N ASP A 284 -46.23 -17.26 7.66
CA ASP A 284 -46.01 -16.69 9.00
C ASP A 284 -45.46 -17.71 9.99
N SER A 285 -45.83 -18.99 9.87
CA SER A 285 -45.23 -20.06 10.68
C SER A 285 -43.75 -20.30 10.33
N ILE A 286 -43.38 -20.22 9.04
CA ILE A 286 -41.98 -20.30 8.58
C ILE A 286 -41.17 -19.09 9.05
N LYS A 287 -41.75 -17.88 9.02
CA LYS A 287 -41.09 -16.67 9.54
C LYS A 287 -40.85 -16.76 11.04
N LYS A 288 -41.85 -17.17 11.82
CA LYS A 288 -41.71 -17.37 13.28
C LYS A 288 -40.68 -18.44 13.63
N ALA A 289 -40.63 -19.55 12.89
CA ALA A 289 -39.62 -20.60 13.10
C ALA A 289 -38.19 -20.10 12.78
N ARG A 290 -38.04 -19.29 11.73
CA ARG A 290 -36.75 -18.69 11.33
C ARG A 290 -36.28 -17.62 12.32
N GLU A 291 -37.18 -16.82 12.85
CA GLU A 291 -36.87 -15.83 13.89
C GLU A 291 -36.49 -16.51 15.21
N ALA A 292 -37.21 -17.56 15.62
CA ALA A 292 -36.85 -18.35 16.80
C ALA A 292 -35.46 -19.01 16.67
N ALA A 293 -35.14 -19.56 15.49
CA ALA A 293 -33.81 -20.12 15.21
C ALA A 293 -32.70 -19.04 15.23
N ARG A 294 -33.00 -17.84 14.71
CA ARG A 294 -32.07 -16.71 14.74
C ARG A 294 -31.84 -16.19 16.16
N LEU A 295 -32.87 -16.12 16.99
CA LEU A 295 -32.76 -15.72 18.39
C LEU A 295 -31.95 -16.73 19.20
N LYS A 296 -32.18 -18.03 19.04
CA LYS A 296 -31.36 -19.08 19.66
C LYS A 296 -29.89 -18.96 19.26
N THR A 297 -29.61 -18.75 17.97
CA THR A 297 -28.23 -18.56 17.47
C THR A 297 -27.56 -17.32 18.07
N ILE A 298 -28.32 -16.22 18.24
CA ILE A 298 -27.81 -15.00 18.87
C ILE A 298 -27.51 -15.23 20.36
N GLU A 299 -28.37 -15.95 21.06
CA GLU A 299 -28.19 -16.28 22.47
C GLU A 299 -26.98 -17.21 22.70
N ASP A 300 -26.82 -18.23 21.87
CA ASP A 300 -25.66 -19.14 21.91
C ASP A 300 -24.35 -18.38 21.63
N ASN A 301 -24.36 -17.45 20.67
CA ASN A 301 -23.21 -16.60 20.38
C ASN A 301 -22.89 -15.63 21.54
N LYS A 302 -23.91 -15.08 22.21
CA LYS A 302 -23.71 -14.26 23.42
C LYS A 302 -23.09 -15.06 24.55
N LYS A 303 -23.60 -16.27 24.83
CA LYS A 303 -23.05 -17.17 25.86
C LYS A 303 -21.61 -17.57 25.53
N ALA A 304 -21.31 -17.87 24.26
CA ALA A 304 -19.95 -18.17 23.81
C ALA A 304 -18.99 -16.96 23.97
N PHE A 305 -19.48 -15.74 23.70
CA PHE A 305 -18.70 -14.51 23.88
C PHE A 305 -18.40 -14.23 25.36
N GLU A 306 -19.40 -14.38 26.24
CA GLU A 306 -19.22 -14.21 27.69
C GLU A 306 -18.27 -15.25 28.29
N ALA A 307 -18.37 -16.51 27.86
CA ALA A 307 -17.43 -17.56 28.27
C ALA A 307 -15.99 -17.23 27.83
N ARG A 308 -15.81 -16.71 26.61
CA ARG A 308 -14.51 -16.28 26.09
C ARG A 308 -13.96 -15.06 26.83
N LYS A 309 -14.82 -14.12 27.21
CA LYS A 309 -14.43 -12.94 28.01
C LYS A 309 -13.93 -13.36 29.39
N LYS A 310 -14.67 -14.24 30.09
CA LYS A 310 -14.25 -14.78 31.39
C LYS A 310 -12.92 -15.54 31.30
N ALA A 311 -12.74 -16.37 30.27
CA ALA A 311 -11.48 -17.10 30.06
C ALA A 311 -10.28 -16.15 29.79
N LEU A 312 -10.50 -15.02 29.11
CA LEU A 312 -9.46 -14.02 28.89
C LEU A 312 -9.10 -13.26 30.17
N GLU A 313 -10.09 -12.92 31.00
CA GLU A 313 -9.87 -12.27 32.30
C GLU A 313 -9.10 -13.20 33.25
N GLU A 314 -9.45 -14.48 33.30
CA GLU A 314 -8.73 -15.47 34.12
C GLU A 314 -7.27 -15.65 33.64
N LYS A 315 -7.04 -15.68 32.32
CA LYS A 315 -5.69 -15.72 31.76
C LYS A 315 -4.87 -14.47 32.09
N LYS A 316 -5.47 -13.28 32.00
CA LYS A 316 -4.80 -12.03 32.38
C LYS A 316 -4.40 -12.03 33.85
N LYS A 317 -5.28 -12.53 34.73
CA LYS A 317 -4.99 -12.65 36.16
C LYS A 317 -3.85 -13.61 36.43
N LYS A 318 -3.83 -14.79 35.79
CA LYS A 318 -2.72 -15.76 35.90
C LYS A 318 -1.38 -15.18 35.42
N VAL A 319 -1.36 -14.48 34.29
CA VAL A 319 -0.14 -13.83 33.77
C VAL A 319 0.35 -12.73 34.72
N GLN A 320 -0.56 -11.99 35.35
CA GLN A 320 -0.18 -10.97 36.33
C GLN A 320 0.41 -11.59 37.60
N GLU A 321 -0.20 -12.66 38.12
CA GLU A 321 0.31 -13.41 39.26
C GLU A 321 1.70 -14.03 38.96
N GLU A 322 1.90 -14.58 37.76
CA GLU A 322 3.21 -15.08 37.32
C GLU A 322 4.26 -13.98 37.20
N ARG A 323 3.90 -12.80 36.68
CA ARG A 323 4.81 -11.64 36.60
C ARG A 323 5.17 -11.10 37.97
N GLU A 324 4.22 -11.04 38.90
CA GLU A 324 4.47 -10.61 40.28
C GLU A 324 5.34 -11.62 41.04
N ALA A 325 5.10 -12.92 40.84
CA ALA A 325 5.95 -13.98 41.40
C ALA A 325 7.38 -13.94 40.81
N ALA A 326 7.52 -13.73 39.50
CA ALA A 326 8.82 -13.56 38.85
C ALA A 326 9.55 -12.29 39.34
N ALA A 327 8.83 -11.18 39.53
CA ALA A 327 9.39 -9.94 40.06
C ALA A 327 9.85 -10.08 41.52
N LYS A 328 9.15 -10.87 42.35
CA LYS A 328 9.59 -11.19 43.72
C LYS A 328 10.86 -12.04 43.72
N LYS A 329 10.92 -13.11 42.91
CA LYS A 329 12.13 -13.93 42.74
C LYS A 329 13.33 -13.13 42.23
N ALA A 330 13.10 -12.19 41.31
CA ALA A 330 14.15 -11.31 40.78
C ALA A 330 14.64 -10.25 41.80
N LYS A 331 13.85 -9.93 42.84
CA LYS A 331 14.28 -9.06 43.93
C LYS A 331 15.07 -9.84 44.98
N GLU A 332 14.62 -11.04 45.36
CA GLU A 332 15.33 -11.89 46.33
C GLU A 332 16.74 -12.28 45.87
N THR A 333 16.93 -12.54 44.56
CA THR A 333 18.24 -12.83 43.94
C THR A 333 19.19 -11.63 43.84
N LYS A 334 18.73 -10.41 44.12
CA LYS A 334 19.57 -9.20 44.16
C LYS A 334 19.98 -8.77 45.57
N THR A 335 19.45 -9.43 46.60
CA THR A 335 19.70 -9.13 48.03
C THR A 335 20.54 -10.19 48.75
N ASN A 336 20.88 -11.28 48.07
CA ASN A 336 21.94 -12.22 48.44
C ASN A 336 23.12 -12.02 47.49
#